data_AF-A0A401GK94-F1
#
_entry.id   AF-A0A401GK94-F1
#
_cell.length_a   1.000
_cell.length_b   1.000
_cell.length_c   1.000
_cell.angle_alpha   90.00
_cell.angle_beta   90.00
_cell.angle_gamma   90.00
#
_symmetry.space_group_name_H-M   'P 1'
#
loop_
_entity.id
_entity.type
_entity.pdbx_description
1 polymer ?
#
loop_
_entity_poly.entity_id
_entity_poly.type
_entity_poly.pdbx_seq_one_letter_code
_entity_poly.pdbx_strand_id
1 'polypeptide(L)'
;MPPALLKELFGEAVTESEGDRLIHILKGKKFKGGLLQLELTLDRVTFDIHATRNDVFVFNAAKFVPKTAIAKLILFCVDFELAAGTRVIVIQGEQCGLIGVMHSVINGQATLTNLYHEKLDDELSSLVLPVTQLHPLWAVGDAVKVKTGLHAGLEGQVIAVDDFDVTIVHANKVEHVCSTYDDASKY
;
A
#
# COMPACT_ATOMS: atom_id res chain seq x y z
N MET A 1 -7.59 -12.61 -20.18
CA MET A 1 -7.91 -12.87 -21.60
C MET A 1 -8.29 -14.33 -21.74
N PRO A 2 -9.28 -14.71 -22.56
CA PRO A 2 -9.71 -16.11 -22.69
C PRO A 2 -8.60 -16.99 -23.32
N PRO A 3 -8.43 -18.25 -22.89
CA PRO A 3 -7.40 -19.16 -23.42
C PRO A 3 -7.45 -19.38 -24.93
N ALA A 4 -8.65 -19.42 -25.52
CA ALA A 4 -8.84 -19.59 -26.97
C ALA A 4 -8.21 -18.46 -27.78
N LEU A 5 -8.35 -17.22 -27.31
CA LEU A 5 -7.82 -16.02 -27.96
C LEU A 5 -6.28 -15.96 -27.88
N LEU A 6 -5.69 -16.48 -26.79
CA LEU A 6 -4.24 -16.57 -26.64
C LEU A 6 -3.62 -17.58 -27.61
N LYS A 7 -4.29 -18.73 -27.82
CA LYS A 7 -3.84 -19.74 -28.77
C LYS A 7 -3.90 -19.24 -30.21
N GLU A 8 -4.93 -18.47 -30.56
CA GLU A 8 -5.07 -17.85 -31.87
C GLU A 8 -4.00 -16.77 -32.14
N LEU A 9 -3.73 -15.91 -31.15
CA LEU A 9 -2.75 -14.80 -31.30
C LEU A 9 -1.28 -15.24 -31.25
N PHE A 10 -0.96 -16.30 -30.49
CA PHE A 10 0.43 -16.65 -30.19
C PHE A 10 0.85 -18.06 -30.67
N GLY A 11 -0.09 -18.86 -31.19
CA GLY A 11 0.14 -20.21 -31.71
C GLY A 11 0.44 -21.24 -30.62
N GLU A 12 1.58 -21.10 -29.94
CA GLU A 12 2.00 -21.91 -28.81
C GLU A 12 1.60 -21.23 -27.50
N ALA A 13 0.35 -21.45 -27.08
CA ALA A 13 -0.16 -21.04 -25.79
C ALA A 13 -0.70 -22.25 -25.02
N VAL A 14 -0.17 -22.48 -23.82
CA VAL A 14 -0.71 -23.44 -22.85
C VAL A 14 -1.27 -22.63 -21.69
N THR A 15 -2.45 -23.00 -21.19
CA THR A 15 -3.02 -22.38 -19.99
C THR A 15 -3.20 -23.45 -18.93
N GLU A 16 -2.61 -23.20 -17.76
CA GLU A 16 -2.70 -24.04 -16.58
C GLU A 16 -3.54 -23.35 -15.51
N SER A 17 -4.22 -24.13 -14.67
CA SER A 17 -4.97 -23.63 -13.51
C SER A 17 -4.21 -23.93 -12.22
N GLU A 18 -3.97 -22.91 -11.41
CA GLU A 18 -3.41 -23.03 -10.06
C GLU A 18 -4.43 -22.43 -9.07
N GLY A 19 -5.27 -23.28 -8.47
CA GLY A 19 -6.46 -22.84 -7.74
C GLY A 19 -7.44 -22.08 -8.64
N ASP A 20 -7.94 -20.93 -8.19
CA ASP A 20 -8.82 -20.04 -8.98
C ASP A 20 -8.07 -19.18 -10.02
N ARG A 21 -6.77 -19.41 -10.23
CA ARG A 21 -5.90 -18.52 -11.02
C ARG A 21 -5.42 -19.20 -12.28
N LEU A 22 -5.36 -18.44 -13.38
CA LEU A 22 -4.83 -18.89 -14.66
C LEU A 22 -3.35 -18.50 -14.80
N ILE A 23 -2.54 -19.46 -15.19
CA ILE A 23 -1.15 -19.28 -15.63
C ILE A 23 -1.11 -19.51 -17.14
N HIS A 24 -0.59 -18.55 -17.87
CA HIS A 24 -0.42 -18.65 -19.32
C HIS A 24 1.05 -18.89 -19.65
N ILE A 25 1.33 -19.94 -20.41
CA ILE A 25 2.67 -20.25 -20.93
C ILE A 25 2.69 -19.85 -22.40
N LEU A 26 3.46 -18.81 -22.72
CA LEU A 26 3.61 -18.26 -24.06
C LEU A 26 5.08 -18.34 -24.47
N LYS A 27 5.41 -19.09 -25.52
CA LYS A 27 6.79 -19.29 -25.99
C LYS A 27 7.76 -19.69 -24.86
N GLY A 28 7.33 -20.63 -24.02
CA GLY A 28 8.09 -21.13 -22.86
C GLY A 28 8.17 -20.19 -21.66
N LYS A 29 7.53 -19.01 -21.70
CA LYS A 29 7.49 -18.05 -20.58
C LYS A 29 6.18 -18.15 -19.82
N LYS A 30 6.24 -18.22 -18.49
CA LYS A 30 5.06 -18.28 -17.61
C LYS A 30 4.58 -16.86 -17.28
N PHE A 31 3.29 -16.62 -17.43
CA PHE A 31 2.62 -15.36 -17.11
C PHE A 31 1.47 -15.62 -16.15
N LYS A 32 1.45 -14.90 -15.03
CA LYS A 32 0.38 -14.97 -14.02
C LYS A 32 -0.26 -13.60 -13.90
N GLY A 33 -1.56 -13.51 -14.16
CA GLY A 33 -2.29 -12.23 -14.12
C GLY A 33 -1.71 -11.14 -15.04
N GLY A 34 -1.07 -11.52 -16.15
CA GLY A 34 -0.42 -10.60 -17.10
C GLY A 34 1.02 -10.23 -16.78
N LEU A 35 1.56 -10.65 -15.63
CA LEU A 35 2.96 -10.42 -15.25
C LEU A 35 3.82 -11.64 -15.56
N LEU A 36 5.04 -11.40 -16.05
CA LEU A 36 6.03 -12.44 -16.32
C LEU A 36 6.54 -13.03 -15.00
N GLN A 37 6.49 -14.35 -14.86
CA GLN A 37 7.06 -15.06 -13.74
C GLN A 37 8.51 -15.44 -14.06
N LEU A 38 9.44 -14.95 -13.26
CA LEU A 38 10.86 -15.26 -13.34
C LEU A 38 11.27 -16.10 -12.13
N GLU A 39 11.95 -17.21 -12.38
CA GLU A 39 12.63 -17.99 -11.35
C GLU A 39 14.10 -17.55 -11.37
N LEU A 40 14.49 -16.76 -10.36
CA LEU A 40 15.84 -16.22 -10.20
C LEU A 40 16.46 -16.73 -8.91
N THR A 41 17.75 -16.99 -8.94
CA THR A 41 18.57 -17.25 -7.75
C THR A 41 19.04 -15.93 -7.14
N LEU A 42 19.23 -15.88 -5.82
CA LEU A 42 19.52 -14.62 -5.09
C LEU A 42 20.80 -13.92 -5.57
N ASP A 43 21.79 -14.66 -6.07
CA ASP A 43 23.03 -14.15 -6.67
C ASP A 43 22.81 -13.35 -7.96
N ARG A 44 21.62 -13.44 -8.56
CA ARG A 44 21.24 -12.74 -9.80
C ARG A 44 20.36 -11.52 -9.56
N VAL A 45 20.17 -11.13 -8.29
CA VAL A 45 19.31 -10.01 -7.89
C VAL A 45 20.16 -8.98 -7.15
N THR A 46 20.06 -7.72 -7.55
CA THR A 46 20.62 -6.59 -6.79
C THR A 46 19.59 -6.14 -5.77
N PHE A 47 20.00 -6.12 -4.51
CA PHE A 47 19.19 -5.56 -3.41
C PHE A 47 19.34 -4.04 -3.38
N ASP A 48 18.43 -3.37 -2.69
CA ASP A 48 18.46 -1.91 -2.46
C ASP A 48 18.24 -1.04 -3.72
N ILE A 49 17.41 -1.51 -4.65
CA ILE A 49 16.90 -0.67 -5.73
C ILE A 49 15.65 0.06 -5.23
N HIS A 50 15.65 1.38 -5.36
CA HIS A 50 14.48 2.21 -5.05
C HIS A 50 13.46 2.08 -6.19
N ALA A 51 12.36 1.38 -5.92
CA ALA A 51 11.26 1.30 -6.86
C ALA A 51 10.64 2.70 -7.08
N THR A 52 10.17 2.95 -8.29
CA THR A 52 9.52 4.21 -8.67
C THR A 52 8.00 4.09 -8.53
N ARG A 53 7.30 5.23 -8.51
CA ARG A 53 5.83 5.27 -8.53
C ARG A 53 5.22 4.47 -9.70
N ASN A 54 5.88 4.45 -10.86
CA ASN A 54 5.43 3.68 -12.02
C ASN A 54 5.55 2.18 -11.79
N ASP A 55 6.59 1.72 -11.10
CA ASP A 55 6.79 0.30 -10.80
C ASP A 55 5.63 -0.22 -9.94
N VAL A 56 5.23 0.53 -8.92
CA VAL A 56 4.15 0.13 -8.02
C VAL A 56 2.80 0.03 -8.72
N PHE A 57 2.52 0.92 -9.68
CA PHE A 57 1.26 0.90 -10.43
C PHE A 57 1.07 -0.40 -11.21
N VAL A 58 2.14 -0.89 -11.85
CA VAL A 58 2.12 -2.14 -12.63
C VAL A 58 1.77 -3.34 -11.73
N PHE A 59 2.30 -3.38 -10.51
CA PHE A 59 2.06 -4.48 -9.57
C PHE A 59 0.76 -4.34 -8.78
N ASN A 60 0.25 -3.12 -8.54
CA ASN A 60 -1.00 -2.91 -7.79
C ASN A 60 -2.22 -3.52 -8.50
N ALA A 61 -2.22 -3.52 -9.84
CA ALA A 61 -3.27 -4.12 -10.65
C ALA A 61 -3.29 -5.67 -10.60
N ALA A 62 -2.20 -6.30 -10.16
CA ALA A 62 -2.06 -7.74 -10.14
C ALA A 62 -2.67 -8.34 -8.86
N LYS A 63 -3.81 -9.04 -9.00
CA LYS A 63 -4.53 -9.69 -7.89
C LYS A 63 -3.73 -10.69 -7.06
N PHE A 64 -2.63 -11.21 -7.60
CA PHE A 64 -1.80 -12.21 -6.92
C PHE A 64 -0.68 -11.59 -6.07
N VAL A 65 -0.37 -10.30 -6.27
CA VAL A 65 0.61 -9.60 -5.46
C VAL A 65 -0.05 -9.26 -4.12
N PRO A 66 0.55 -9.63 -2.98
CA PRO A 66 0.00 -9.28 -1.68
C PRO A 66 -0.19 -7.77 -1.57
N LYS A 67 -1.39 -7.33 -1.17
CA LYS A 67 -1.69 -5.89 -1.02
C LYS A 67 -0.77 -5.23 0.01
N THR A 68 -0.34 -5.98 1.03
CA THR A 68 0.68 -5.56 2.00
C THR A 68 2.04 -5.26 1.36
N ALA A 69 2.47 -6.03 0.35
CA ALA A 69 3.70 -5.77 -0.39
C ALA A 69 3.57 -4.51 -1.26
N ILE A 70 2.41 -4.32 -1.89
CA ILE A 70 2.10 -3.09 -2.63
C ILE A 70 2.09 -1.88 -1.70
N ALA A 71 1.45 -1.95 -0.54
CA ALA A 71 1.40 -0.86 0.43
C ALA A 71 2.81 -0.45 0.89
N LYS A 72 3.67 -1.43 1.22
CA LYS A 72 5.07 -1.18 1.54
C LYS A 72 5.79 -0.50 0.37
N LEU A 73 5.63 -0.99 -0.85
CA LEU A 73 6.20 -0.36 -2.04
C LEU A 73 5.68 1.07 -2.23
N ILE A 74 4.39 1.34 -2.03
CA ILE A 74 3.83 2.71 -2.08
C ILE A 74 4.53 3.62 -1.05
N LEU A 75 4.72 3.15 0.18
CA LEU A 75 5.44 3.87 1.23
C LEU A 75 6.91 4.16 0.86
N PHE A 76 7.57 3.28 0.09
CA PHE A 76 8.95 3.47 -0.38
C PHE A 76 9.07 4.28 -1.68
N CYS A 77 8.05 4.26 -2.55
CA CYS A 77 8.10 4.79 -3.92
C CYS A 77 7.41 6.14 -4.10
N VAL A 78 6.42 6.41 -3.26
CA VAL A 78 5.77 7.70 -3.20
C VAL A 78 6.49 8.43 -2.08
N ASP A 79 6.92 9.66 -2.32
CA ASP A 79 7.25 10.58 -1.23
C ASP A 79 6.07 10.55 -0.26
N PHE A 80 6.17 9.72 0.77
CA PHE A 80 5.17 9.59 1.81
C PHE A 80 5.32 10.84 2.66
N GLU A 81 4.87 11.95 2.09
CA GLU A 81 4.85 13.25 2.71
C GLU A 81 3.73 13.21 3.75
N LEU A 82 4.06 12.66 4.91
CA LEU A 82 3.39 12.99 6.14
C LEU A 82 3.72 14.46 6.40
N ALA A 83 2.78 15.33 6.09
CA ALA A 83 2.91 16.73 6.40
C ALA A 83 2.96 16.90 7.93
N ALA A 84 3.72 17.90 8.39
CA ALA A 84 3.63 18.34 9.77
C ALA A 84 2.16 18.61 10.14
N GLY A 85 1.74 18.18 11.33
CA GLY A 85 0.35 18.24 11.79
C GLY A 85 -0.48 16.99 11.46
N THR A 86 0.02 16.06 10.63
CA THR A 86 -0.72 14.83 10.32
C THR A 86 -0.77 13.91 11.54
N ARG A 87 -1.97 13.49 11.94
CA ARG A 87 -2.15 12.44 12.96
C ARG A 87 -1.73 11.09 12.39
N VAL A 88 -0.96 10.33 13.16
CA VAL A 88 -0.44 9.03 12.74
C VAL A 88 -0.45 8.03 13.88
N ILE A 89 -0.62 6.76 13.57
CA ILE A 89 -0.47 5.63 14.47
C ILE A 89 0.79 4.84 14.12
N VAL A 90 1.50 4.38 15.14
CA VAL A 90 2.64 3.46 14.98
C VAL A 90 2.08 2.05 14.77
N ILE A 91 2.45 1.42 13.65
CA ILE A 91 1.92 0.12 13.22
C ILE A 91 2.92 -1.03 13.37
N GLN A 92 4.16 -0.75 13.78
CA GLN A 92 5.23 -1.74 13.92
C GLN A 92 6.18 -1.36 15.05
N GLY A 93 6.86 -2.36 15.62
CA GLY A 93 7.86 -2.18 16.68
C GLY A 93 7.25 -2.14 18.09
N GLU A 94 8.10 -1.87 19.08
CA GLU A 94 7.71 -1.87 20.50
C GLU A 94 6.66 -0.80 20.84
N GLN A 95 6.62 0.28 20.06
CA GLN A 95 5.70 1.40 20.23
C GLN A 95 4.41 1.25 19.40
N CYS A 96 4.13 0.05 18.87
CA CYS A 96 2.93 -0.23 18.10
C CYS A 96 1.66 0.12 18.89
N GLY A 97 0.72 0.81 18.24
CA GLY A 97 -0.52 1.32 18.83
C GLY A 97 -0.40 2.75 19.37
N LEU A 98 0.80 3.30 19.51
CA LEU A 98 0.99 4.68 19.94
C LEU A 98 0.53 5.64 18.84
N ILE A 99 -0.26 6.65 19.21
CA ILE A 99 -0.74 7.66 18.28
C ILE A 99 -0.01 8.97 18.57
N GLY A 100 0.33 9.71 17.52
CA GLY A 100 1.03 10.98 17.63
C GLY A 100 0.68 11.93 16.50
N VAL A 101 1.23 13.13 16.58
CA VAL A 101 1.16 14.14 15.53
C VAL A 101 2.54 14.27 14.90
N MET A 102 2.59 14.17 13.57
CA MET A 102 3.81 14.38 12.81
C MET A 102 4.34 15.79 13.02
N HIS A 103 5.59 15.93 13.45
CA HIS A 103 6.26 17.23 13.55
C HIS A 103 7.16 17.50 12.36
N SER A 104 8.03 16.54 12.01
CA SER A 104 8.97 16.67 10.89
C SER A 104 9.41 15.30 10.38
N VAL A 105 9.86 15.26 9.12
CA VAL A 105 10.51 14.09 8.53
C VAL A 105 11.89 14.52 8.03
N ILE A 106 12.94 13.86 8.53
CA ILE A 106 14.34 14.11 8.14
C ILE A 106 14.98 12.76 7.81
N ASN A 107 15.49 12.61 6.58
CA ASN A 107 16.15 11.38 6.11
C ASN A 107 15.34 10.09 6.38
N GLY A 108 14.02 10.13 6.15
CA GLY A 108 13.14 8.98 6.37
C GLY A 108 12.82 8.65 7.83
N GLN A 109 13.26 9.49 8.77
CA GLN A 109 12.87 9.43 10.18
C GLN A 109 11.83 10.51 10.47
N ALA A 110 10.70 10.09 11.00
CA ALA A 110 9.62 10.94 11.45
C ALA A 110 9.78 11.26 12.94
N THR A 111 9.67 12.54 13.28
CA THR A 111 9.53 13.00 14.67
C THR A 111 8.05 13.17 14.98
N LEU A 112 7.57 12.48 15.99
CA LEU A 112 6.21 12.56 16.52
C LEU A 112 6.20 13.36 17.81
N THR A 113 5.17 14.18 17.99
CA THR A 113 4.86 14.89 19.23
C THR A 113 3.39 14.63 19.62
N ASN A 114 2.97 15.15 20.79
CA ASN A 114 1.60 14.96 21.31
C ASN A 114 1.22 13.47 21.32
N LEU A 115 2.11 12.65 21.87
CA LEU A 115 1.97 11.20 21.91
C LEU A 115 0.86 10.82 22.88
N TYR A 116 -0.01 9.93 22.46
CA TYR A 116 -1.07 9.39 23.28
C TYR A 116 -1.30 7.92 22.96
N HIS A 117 -1.50 7.15 24.01
CA HIS A 117 -1.99 5.78 23.94
C HIS A 117 -3.05 5.64 25.02
N GLU A 118 -4.12 4.89 24.76
CA GLU A 118 -5.21 4.67 25.73
C GLU A 118 -4.76 4.01 27.06
N LYS A 119 -3.48 3.62 27.17
CA LYS A 119 -2.90 2.87 28.28
C LYS A 119 -1.57 3.44 28.80
N LEU A 120 -1.11 4.58 28.28
CA LEU A 120 0.09 5.25 28.78
C LEU A 120 -0.33 6.44 29.64
N ASP A 121 0.00 6.38 30.93
CA ASP A 121 -0.13 7.50 31.88
C ASP A 121 1.06 8.48 31.80
N ASP A 122 2.15 8.12 31.10
CA ASP A 122 3.38 8.91 31.01
C ASP A 122 3.48 9.72 29.71
N GLU A 123 3.73 11.02 29.87
CA GLU A 123 3.91 12.02 28.83
C GLU A 123 5.27 11.88 28.13
N LEU A 124 5.42 10.89 27.25
CA LEU A 124 6.50 10.93 26.26
C LEU A 124 6.36 12.21 25.42
N SER A 125 7.34 13.10 25.51
CA SER A 125 7.28 14.43 24.89
C SER A 125 7.44 14.36 23.36
N SER A 126 8.27 13.42 22.89
CA SER A 126 8.47 13.14 21.47
C SER A 126 9.03 11.74 21.24
N LEU A 127 8.86 11.25 20.01
CA LEU A 127 9.34 9.95 19.58
C LEU A 127 9.83 10.04 18.14
N VAL A 128 10.99 9.44 17.85
CA VAL A 128 11.57 9.39 16.51
C VAL A 128 11.52 7.96 16.00
N LEU A 129 10.89 7.75 14.85
CA LEU A 129 10.76 6.42 14.23
C LEU A 129 10.93 6.53 12.71
N PRO A 130 11.30 5.43 12.03
CA PRO A 130 11.22 5.36 10.58
C PRO A 130 9.79 5.64 10.10
N VAL A 131 9.64 6.42 9.02
CA VAL A 131 8.33 6.72 8.39
C VAL A 131 7.59 5.42 8.02
N THR A 132 8.32 4.34 7.74
CA THR A 132 7.79 3.02 7.39
C THR A 132 7.03 2.33 8.53
N GLN A 133 7.18 2.80 9.78
CA GLN A 133 6.46 2.30 10.94
C GLN A 133 5.17 3.08 11.23
N LEU A 134 4.85 4.07 10.40
CA LEU A 134 3.75 5.00 10.63
C LEU A 134 2.63 4.82 9.62
N HIS A 135 1.40 5.01 10.09
CA HIS A 135 0.22 5.06 9.25
C HIS A 135 -0.59 6.33 9.57
N PRO A 136 -1.04 7.10 8.56
CA PRO A 136 -1.96 8.21 8.76
C PRO A 136 -3.22 7.75 9.47
N LEU A 137 -3.65 8.50 10.48
CA LEU A 137 -4.89 8.26 11.18
C LEU A 137 -5.90 9.30 10.70
N TRP A 138 -6.86 8.88 9.90
CA TRP A 138 -7.96 9.72 9.44
C TRP A 138 -9.11 9.67 10.43
N ALA A 139 -9.77 10.81 10.61
CA ALA A 139 -11.02 10.92 11.36
C ALA A 139 -12.19 11.20 10.40
N VAL A 140 -13.38 10.79 10.81
CA VAL A 140 -14.62 11.21 10.14
C VAL A 140 -14.71 12.74 10.16
N GLY A 141 -14.93 13.33 8.98
CA GLY A 141 -14.94 14.77 8.76
C GLY A 141 -13.65 15.33 8.14
N ASP A 142 -12.55 14.57 8.13
CA ASP A 142 -11.30 15.04 7.53
C ASP A 142 -11.44 15.25 6.02
N ALA A 143 -10.87 16.35 5.52
CA ALA A 143 -10.75 16.61 4.09
C ALA A 143 -9.49 15.91 3.55
N VAL A 144 -9.66 15.06 2.54
CA VAL A 144 -8.58 14.24 1.98
C VAL A 144 -8.54 14.33 0.46
N LYS A 145 -7.35 14.12 -0.10
CA LYS A 145 -7.14 14.00 -1.54
C LYS A 145 -6.45 12.68 -1.85
N VAL A 146 -7.04 11.91 -2.76
CA VAL A 146 -6.46 10.66 -3.22
C VAL A 146 -5.21 10.98 -4.04
N LYS A 147 -4.03 10.63 -3.54
CA LYS A 147 -2.76 10.93 -4.22
C LYS A 147 -2.47 9.97 -5.38
N THR A 148 -2.90 8.71 -5.28
CA THR A 148 -2.52 7.60 -6.18
C THR A 148 -3.67 6.63 -6.44
N GLY A 149 -3.54 5.75 -7.44
CA GLY A 149 -4.53 4.73 -7.76
C GLY A 149 -5.59 5.18 -8.78
N LEU A 150 -6.65 4.38 -8.93
CA LEU A 150 -7.72 4.59 -9.92
C LEU A 150 -8.43 5.95 -9.73
N HIS A 151 -8.55 6.40 -8.49
CA HIS A 151 -9.24 7.63 -8.11
C HIS A 151 -8.27 8.79 -7.82
N ALA A 152 -7.02 8.73 -8.31
CA ALA A 152 -6.03 9.79 -8.05
C ALA A 152 -6.53 11.18 -8.47
N GLY A 153 -6.28 12.17 -7.62
CA GLY A 153 -6.73 13.55 -7.76
C GLY A 153 -8.10 13.85 -7.15
N LEU A 154 -8.88 12.82 -6.80
CA LEU A 154 -10.21 12.98 -6.20
C LEU A 154 -10.09 13.53 -4.77
N GLU A 155 -10.83 14.60 -4.49
CA GLU A 155 -10.89 15.27 -3.19
C GLU A 155 -12.22 14.99 -2.52
N GLY A 156 -12.25 14.65 -1.23
CA GLY A 156 -13.49 14.33 -0.54
C GLY A 156 -13.39 14.51 0.96
N GLN A 157 -14.52 14.32 1.63
CA GLN A 157 -14.58 14.25 3.09
C GLN A 157 -14.71 12.81 3.55
N VAL A 158 -13.95 12.42 4.57
CA VAL A 158 -14.04 11.11 5.20
C VAL A 158 -15.39 10.98 5.91
N ILE A 159 -16.16 9.95 5.58
CA ILE A 159 -17.48 9.67 6.18
C ILE A 159 -17.50 8.39 7.02
N ALA A 160 -16.54 7.49 6.79
CA ALA A 160 -16.34 6.29 7.59
C ALA A 160 -14.87 5.89 7.53
N VAL A 161 -14.37 5.35 8.65
CA VAL A 161 -13.02 4.79 8.77
C VAL A 161 -13.18 3.42 9.42
N ASP A 162 -12.81 2.36 8.70
CA ASP A 162 -12.82 0.98 9.17
C ASP A 162 -11.39 0.44 9.13
N ASP A 163 -10.73 0.41 10.29
CA ASP A 163 -9.29 0.13 10.44
C ASP A 163 -8.44 1.05 9.55
N PHE A 164 -8.14 0.59 8.33
CA PHE A 164 -7.33 1.30 7.35
C PHE A 164 -8.12 1.71 6.11
N ASP A 165 -9.37 1.29 5.97
CA ASP A 165 -10.25 1.66 4.87
C ASP A 165 -10.96 2.99 5.16
N VAL A 166 -10.98 3.88 4.17
CA VAL A 166 -11.53 5.22 4.29
C VAL A 166 -12.62 5.43 3.25
N THR A 167 -13.86 5.57 3.68
CA THR A 167 -14.93 5.97 2.75
C THR A 167 -14.99 7.47 2.67
N ILE A 168 -15.00 8.03 1.45
CA ILE A 168 -15.07 9.47 1.23
C ILE A 168 -16.31 9.86 0.43
N VAL A 169 -16.83 11.05 0.71
CA VAL A 169 -17.86 11.68 -0.11
C VAL A 169 -17.21 12.74 -1.01
N HIS A 170 -17.44 12.65 -2.31
CA HIS A 170 -16.99 13.62 -3.31
C HIS A 170 -18.18 14.14 -4.10
N ALA A 171 -18.41 15.45 -4.09
CA ALA A 171 -19.46 16.11 -4.89
C ALA A 171 -20.84 15.41 -4.82
N ASN A 172 -21.26 15.00 -3.61
CA ASN A 172 -22.50 14.24 -3.33
C ASN A 172 -22.57 12.82 -3.95
N LYS A 173 -21.43 12.24 -4.34
CA LYS A 173 -21.27 10.82 -4.66
C LYS A 173 -20.44 10.14 -3.56
N VAL A 174 -20.87 8.96 -3.13
CA VAL A 174 -20.13 8.14 -2.17
C VAL A 174 -19.15 7.27 -2.95
N GLU A 175 -17.86 7.43 -2.68
CA GLU A 175 -16.79 6.62 -3.28
C GLU A 175 -16.05 5.91 -2.13
N HIS A 176 -15.98 4.58 -2.19
CA HIS A 176 -15.21 3.81 -1.22
C HIS A 176 -13.73 3.85 -1.62
N VAL A 177 -12.90 4.48 -0.79
CA VAL A 177 -11.45 4.57 -0.99
C VAL A 177 -10.76 3.65 0.01
N CYS A 178 -10.51 2.42 -0.42
CA CYS A 178 -9.71 1.48 0.35
C CYS A 178 -8.28 2.04 0.51
N SER A 179 -7.87 2.33 1.74
CA SER A 179 -6.47 2.59 2.05
C SER A 179 -5.88 1.25 2.47
N THR A 180 -5.02 0.72 1.61
CA THR A 180 -4.58 -0.66 1.72
C THR A 180 -3.60 -0.82 2.87
N TYR A 181 -4.07 -1.30 4.02
CA TYR A 181 -3.27 -2.05 4.98
C TYR A 181 -4.12 -3.23 5.47
N ASP A 182 -3.66 -4.45 5.17
CA ASP A 182 -4.21 -5.65 5.77
C ASP A 182 -3.51 -5.84 7.13
N ASP A 183 -4.31 -5.86 8.19
CA ASP A 183 -3.89 -6.19 9.55
C ASP A 183 -3.25 -7.58 9.58
N ALA A 184 -1.91 -7.61 9.71
CA ALA A 184 -1.13 -8.85 9.77
C ALA A 184 -1.38 -9.65 11.07
N SER A 185 -2.20 -9.17 12.01
CA SER A 185 -2.55 -9.90 13.23
C SER A 185 -3.71 -10.89 13.05
N LYS A 186 -4.31 -10.98 11.85
CA LYS A 186 -5.39 -11.93 11.53
C LYS A 186 -4.94 -13.20 10.77
N TYR A 187 -3.63 -13.46 10.66
CA TYR A 187 -3.06 -14.70 10.10
C TYR A 187 -2.00 -15.31 11.01
#